data_AF-G5QE63-F1
#
_entry.id   AF-G5QE63-F1
#
_cell.length_a   1.000
_cell.length_b   1.000
_cell.length_c   1.000
_cell.angle_alpha   90.00
_cell.angle_beta   90.00
_cell.angle_gamma   90.00
#
_symmetry.space_group_name_H-M   'P 1'
#
loop_
_entity.id
_entity.type
_entity.pdbx_description
1 polymer ?
#
loop_
_entity_poly.entity_id
_entity_poly.type
_entity_poly.pdbx_seq_one_letter_code
_entity_poly.pdbx_strand_id
1 'polypeptide(L)'
;RALEGELARTIETLGPVKSARVHLAMPKPSLFVREQKSPSASVTVTLEPGRALDEGQISAVVHLVSSAVAGLPPGNVTLVDQSGHLLTQSNTSGRDLNDAQLKFANDVESRIQRRIEAILSPIVGNGNVHAQVTAQLDFANKEQTEEHYSPNGDASKATLRSRQLNISEQVGAGYPGGVPGALSNQPAPPNEAPIATPPTNQQNAQNTPQTSTSTNSNSAGPRNTQRNETSNYEVDRTIRHTKMNVGDIERLSVAVVVNYKTLADGKPLPLTADQMKQIEDLTREAMGFSDKRGDTLNVVN
;
A
#
# COMPACT_ATOMS: atom_id res chain seq x y z
N ARG A 1 -48.24 16.43 3.17
CA ARG A 1 -48.84 17.64 2.56
C ARG A 1 -48.26 18.93 3.10
N ALA A 2 -48.21 19.21 4.41
CA ALA A 2 -47.53 20.42 4.90
C ALA A 2 -46.04 20.47 4.51
N LEU A 3 -45.30 19.36 4.72
CA LEU A 3 -43.87 19.26 4.37
C LEU A 3 -43.58 19.50 2.88
N GLU A 4 -44.43 18.97 2.00
CA GLU A 4 -44.30 19.14 0.54
C GLU A 4 -44.43 20.62 0.13
N GLY A 5 -45.34 21.37 0.78
CA GLY A 5 -45.52 22.79 0.53
C GLY A 5 -44.37 23.66 1.04
N GLU A 6 -43.83 23.35 2.22
CA GLU A 6 -42.67 24.08 2.78
C GLU A 6 -41.39 23.84 1.96
N LEU A 7 -41.18 22.59 1.49
CA LEU A 7 -40.09 22.29 0.58
C LEU A 7 -40.22 23.03 -0.75
N ALA A 8 -41.43 23.05 -1.34
CA ALA A 8 -41.68 23.80 -2.55
C ALA A 8 -41.33 25.29 -2.38
N ARG A 9 -41.81 25.93 -1.30
CA ARG A 9 -41.51 27.34 -0.99
C ARG A 9 -40.03 27.60 -0.81
N THR A 10 -39.31 26.67 -0.17
CA THR A 10 -37.86 26.79 0.01
C THR A 10 -37.15 26.73 -1.34
N ILE A 11 -37.55 25.81 -2.22
CA ILE A 11 -36.97 25.67 -3.57
C ILE A 11 -37.27 26.91 -4.43
N GLU A 12 -38.43 27.53 -4.26
CA GLU A 12 -38.82 28.78 -4.93
C GLU A 12 -37.96 29.99 -4.55
N THR A 13 -37.25 29.93 -3.41
CA THR A 13 -36.28 30.99 -3.06
C THR A 13 -34.99 30.93 -3.86
N LEU A 14 -34.74 29.85 -4.62
CA LEU A 14 -33.58 29.77 -5.51
C LEU A 14 -33.77 30.71 -6.71
N GLY A 15 -32.75 31.52 -6.99
CA GLY A 15 -32.81 32.60 -7.98
C GLY A 15 -33.38 32.25 -9.37
N PRO A 16 -33.10 31.09 -9.99
CA PRO A 16 -33.66 30.75 -11.30
C PRO A 16 -35.04 30.08 -11.26
N VAL A 17 -35.61 29.78 -10.08
CA VAL A 17 -36.86 29.02 -9.93
C VAL A 17 -38.04 29.97 -9.70
N LYS A 18 -39.01 29.93 -10.62
CA LYS A 18 -40.25 30.72 -10.53
C LYS A 18 -41.32 30.05 -9.66
N SER A 19 -41.49 28.74 -9.81
CA SER A 19 -42.40 27.94 -8.98
C SER A 19 -41.88 26.50 -8.86
N ALA A 20 -42.16 25.85 -7.75
CA ALA A 20 -41.78 24.46 -7.52
C ALA A 20 -42.97 23.64 -7.00
N ARG A 21 -43.00 22.36 -7.34
CA ARG A 21 -43.95 21.41 -6.77
C ARG A 21 -43.22 20.14 -6.41
N VAL A 22 -43.42 19.70 -5.17
CA VAL A 22 -42.76 18.53 -4.59
C VAL A 22 -43.83 17.48 -4.27
N HIS A 23 -43.58 16.25 -4.68
CA HIS A 23 -44.38 15.08 -4.34
C HIS A 23 -43.51 14.08 -3.60
N LEU A 24 -43.96 13.68 -2.40
CA LEU A 24 -43.22 12.74 -1.57
C LEU A 24 -43.99 11.43 -1.39
N ALA A 25 -43.34 10.32 -1.72
CA ALA A 25 -43.85 8.98 -1.47
C ALA A 25 -43.18 8.40 -0.23
N MET A 26 -43.85 8.52 0.93
CA MET A 26 -43.40 7.93 2.20
C MET A 26 -44.09 6.58 2.44
N PRO A 27 -43.32 5.50 2.65
CA PRO A 27 -43.89 4.21 3.03
C PRO A 27 -44.39 4.23 4.48
N LYS A 28 -45.49 3.51 4.75
CA LYS A 28 -46.02 3.38 6.11
C LYS A 28 -45.14 2.41 6.92
N PRO A 29 -44.76 2.74 8.17
CA PRO A 29 -44.06 1.80 9.02
C PRO A 29 -44.98 0.61 9.33
N SER A 30 -44.45 -0.61 9.20
CA SER A 30 -45.17 -1.85 9.52
C SER A 30 -44.26 -2.75 10.35
N LEU A 31 -44.78 -3.29 11.45
CA LEU A 31 -44.05 -4.21 12.33
C LEU A 31 -43.91 -5.63 11.73
N PHE A 32 -44.53 -5.87 10.57
CA PHE A 32 -44.62 -7.20 9.94
C PHE A 32 -43.75 -7.36 8.70
N VAL A 33 -43.03 -6.33 8.27
CA VAL A 33 -42.20 -6.36 7.07
C VAL A 33 -40.73 -6.27 7.47
N ARG A 34 -39.94 -7.28 7.06
CA ARG A 34 -38.51 -7.36 7.36
C ARG A 34 -37.67 -6.35 6.56
N GLU A 35 -38.20 -5.87 5.44
CA GLU A 35 -37.53 -4.96 4.51
C GLU A 35 -38.42 -3.75 4.19
N GLN A 36 -38.08 -2.60 4.77
CA GLN A 36 -38.84 -1.37 4.59
C GLN A 36 -38.47 -0.72 3.25
N LYS A 37 -39.47 -0.46 2.39
CA LYS A 37 -39.24 0.25 1.12
C LYS A 37 -38.65 1.65 1.42
N SER A 38 -37.70 2.10 0.62
CA SER A 38 -37.14 3.45 0.77
C SER A 38 -38.14 4.52 0.31
N PRO A 39 -38.22 5.68 0.96
CA PRO A 39 -38.93 6.85 0.45
C PRO A 39 -38.41 7.28 -0.93
N SER A 40 -39.26 7.96 -1.69
CA SER A 40 -38.90 8.58 -2.97
C SER A 40 -39.57 9.94 -3.13
N ALA A 41 -38.96 10.86 -3.88
CA ALA A 41 -39.49 12.20 -4.13
C ALA A 41 -39.44 12.56 -5.62
N SER A 42 -40.44 13.30 -6.08
CA SER A 42 -40.48 13.91 -7.40
C SER A 42 -40.65 15.41 -7.28
N VAL A 43 -39.74 16.16 -7.88
CA VAL A 43 -39.72 17.62 -7.88
C VAL A 43 -39.89 18.12 -9.31
N THR A 44 -40.91 18.93 -9.53
CA THR A 44 -41.09 19.63 -10.79
C THR A 44 -40.83 21.12 -10.57
N VAL A 45 -39.87 21.68 -11.30
CA VAL A 45 -39.52 23.11 -11.22
C VAL A 45 -39.98 23.83 -12.48
N THR A 46 -40.48 25.04 -12.30
CA THR A 46 -40.70 26.00 -13.38
C THR A 46 -39.64 27.08 -13.26
N LEU A 47 -38.81 27.20 -14.27
CA LEU A 47 -37.71 28.17 -14.29
C LEU A 47 -38.17 29.53 -14.84
N GLU A 48 -37.42 30.58 -14.49
CA GLU A 48 -37.61 31.89 -15.11
C GLU A 48 -37.26 31.85 -16.62
N PRO A 49 -37.92 32.67 -17.46
CA PRO A 49 -37.67 32.66 -18.90
C PRO A 49 -36.19 32.86 -19.26
N GLY A 50 -35.64 31.96 -20.07
CA GLY A 50 -34.23 32.01 -20.50
C GLY A 50 -33.21 31.60 -19.43
N ARG A 51 -33.65 31.08 -18.27
CA ARG A 51 -32.77 30.50 -17.25
C ARG A 51 -32.76 28.98 -17.33
N ALA A 52 -31.63 28.40 -16.95
CA ALA A 52 -31.45 26.97 -16.70
C ALA A 52 -30.81 26.79 -15.31
N LEU A 53 -31.06 25.65 -14.67
CA LEU A 53 -30.32 25.23 -13.49
C LEU A 53 -28.98 24.62 -13.93
N ASP A 54 -27.90 24.95 -13.23
CA ASP A 54 -26.63 24.25 -13.39
C ASP A 54 -26.62 22.94 -12.57
N GLU A 55 -25.67 22.05 -12.87
CA GLU A 55 -25.53 20.77 -12.17
C GLU A 55 -25.35 20.96 -10.65
N GLY A 56 -24.63 22.02 -10.27
CA GLY A 56 -24.46 22.42 -8.87
C GLY A 56 -25.80 22.73 -8.20
N GLN A 57 -26.65 23.56 -8.79
CA GLN A 57 -27.97 23.86 -8.26
C GLN A 57 -28.89 22.65 -8.24
N ILE A 58 -28.85 21.78 -9.27
CA ILE A 58 -29.62 20.53 -9.30
C ILE A 58 -29.24 19.65 -8.11
N SER A 59 -27.94 19.43 -7.88
CA SER A 59 -27.45 18.65 -6.74
C SER A 59 -27.84 19.27 -5.40
N ALA A 60 -27.82 20.60 -5.29
CA ALA A 60 -28.24 21.32 -4.09
C ALA A 60 -29.73 21.08 -3.78
N VAL A 61 -30.61 21.15 -4.78
CA VAL A 61 -32.04 20.86 -4.60
C VAL A 61 -32.26 19.40 -4.21
N VAL A 62 -31.57 18.46 -4.86
CA VAL A 62 -31.65 17.03 -4.54
C VAL A 62 -31.25 16.76 -3.09
N HIS A 63 -30.12 17.30 -2.64
CA HIS A 63 -29.64 17.12 -1.27
C HIS A 63 -30.50 17.85 -0.24
N LEU A 64 -31.06 19.01 -0.58
CA LEU A 64 -32.04 19.72 0.26
C LEU A 64 -33.26 18.85 0.54
N VAL A 65 -33.84 18.25 -0.51
CA VAL A 65 -35.03 17.38 -0.37
C VAL A 65 -34.69 16.07 0.34
N SER A 66 -33.56 15.45 -0.02
CA SER A 66 -33.08 14.20 0.60
C SER A 66 -32.84 14.36 2.10
N SER A 67 -32.19 15.45 2.53
CA SER A 67 -31.91 15.71 3.94
C SER A 67 -33.16 16.10 4.74
N ALA A 68 -34.16 16.72 4.10
CA ALA A 68 -35.41 17.09 4.75
C ALA A 68 -36.35 15.90 5.03
N VAL A 69 -36.09 14.72 4.44
CA VAL A 69 -36.92 13.52 4.60
C VAL A 69 -36.08 12.38 5.17
N ALA A 70 -36.48 11.87 6.33
CA ALA A 70 -35.79 10.78 6.98
C ALA A 70 -35.71 9.53 6.08
N GLY A 71 -34.49 9.05 5.82
CA GLY A 71 -34.23 7.83 5.07
C GLY A 71 -34.43 7.95 3.54
N LEU A 72 -34.60 9.15 2.99
CA LEU A 72 -34.68 9.38 1.55
C LEU A 72 -33.26 9.52 0.96
N PRO A 73 -32.74 8.53 0.20
CA PRO A 73 -31.45 8.70 -0.46
C PRO A 73 -31.57 9.71 -1.63
N PRO A 74 -30.51 10.48 -1.93
CA PRO A 74 -30.54 11.48 -3.01
C PRO A 74 -30.81 10.87 -4.39
N GLY A 75 -30.40 9.61 -4.61
CA GLY A 75 -30.68 8.89 -5.86
C GLY A 75 -32.17 8.61 -6.12
N ASN A 76 -33.02 8.68 -5.10
CA ASN A 76 -34.47 8.50 -5.22
C ASN A 76 -35.24 9.82 -5.39
N VAL A 77 -34.53 10.92 -5.66
CA VAL A 77 -35.13 12.23 -5.95
C VAL A 77 -35.04 12.47 -7.45
N THR A 78 -36.19 12.62 -8.11
CA THR A 78 -36.25 12.95 -9.53
C THR A 78 -36.61 14.42 -9.70
N LEU A 79 -35.81 15.17 -10.46
CA LEU A 79 -36.03 16.59 -10.73
C LEU A 79 -36.29 16.80 -12.22
N VAL A 80 -37.41 17.44 -12.55
CA VAL A 80 -37.89 17.66 -13.92
C VAL A 80 -38.23 19.13 -14.12
N ASP A 81 -37.93 19.67 -15.30
CA ASP A 81 -38.29 21.04 -15.67
C ASP A 81 -39.71 21.18 -16.25
N GLN A 82 -40.14 22.43 -16.51
CA GLN A 82 -41.45 22.73 -17.08
C GLN A 82 -41.69 22.21 -18.50
N SER A 83 -40.63 21.82 -19.22
CA SER A 83 -40.67 21.28 -20.58
C SER A 83 -40.59 19.75 -20.63
N GLY A 84 -40.52 19.10 -19.47
CA GLY A 84 -40.44 17.65 -19.36
C GLY A 84 -39.03 17.09 -19.46
N HIS A 85 -37.98 17.92 -19.43
CA HIS A 85 -36.61 17.43 -19.35
C HIS A 85 -36.30 16.97 -17.92
N LEU A 86 -35.87 15.71 -17.81
CA LEU A 86 -35.32 15.18 -16.58
C LEU A 86 -33.93 15.79 -16.35
N LEU A 87 -33.81 16.60 -15.30
CA LEU A 87 -32.57 17.28 -14.93
C LEU A 87 -31.69 16.41 -14.03
N THR A 88 -32.28 15.53 -13.23
CA THR A 88 -31.53 14.52 -12.47
C THR A 88 -31.20 13.32 -13.35
N GLN A 89 -29.92 13.08 -13.61
CA GLN A 89 -29.49 11.79 -14.12
C GLN A 89 -29.42 10.83 -12.93
N SER A 90 -30.52 10.11 -12.65
CA SER A 90 -30.50 9.10 -11.58
C SER A 90 -29.78 7.88 -12.11
N ASN A 91 -28.51 7.72 -11.71
CA ASN A 91 -27.78 6.46 -11.52
C ASN A 91 -28.19 5.33 -12.47
N THR A 92 -28.23 5.59 -13.79
CA THR A 92 -28.10 4.48 -14.74
C THR A 92 -26.68 3.99 -14.53
N SER A 93 -26.55 2.81 -13.93
CA SER A 93 -25.47 2.44 -13.00
C SER A 93 -24.08 2.28 -13.62
N GLY A 94 -23.83 2.85 -14.80
CA GLY A 94 -22.53 2.94 -15.45
C GLY A 94 -22.23 4.24 -16.20
N ARG A 95 -23.15 5.21 -16.32
CA ARG A 95 -22.92 6.44 -17.10
C ARG A 95 -22.40 7.62 -16.25
N ASP A 96 -22.97 7.85 -15.05
CA ASP A 96 -22.57 8.96 -14.16
C ASP A 96 -21.13 8.86 -13.63
N LEU A 97 -20.67 7.64 -13.32
CA LEU A 97 -19.29 7.42 -12.89
C LEU A 97 -18.30 7.88 -13.98
N ASN A 98 -18.67 7.74 -15.25
CA ASN A 98 -17.85 8.14 -16.38
C ASN A 98 -17.81 9.67 -16.54
N ASP A 99 -18.93 10.36 -16.33
CA ASP A 99 -18.99 11.83 -16.40
C ASP A 99 -18.23 12.49 -15.24
N ALA A 100 -18.32 11.93 -14.02
CA ALA A 100 -17.54 12.40 -12.88
C ALA A 100 -16.03 12.19 -13.10
N GLN A 101 -15.64 11.05 -13.68
CA GLN A 101 -14.26 10.76 -14.08
C GLN A 101 -13.77 11.74 -15.15
N LEU A 102 -14.59 12.06 -16.16
CA LEU A 102 -14.26 13.02 -17.20
C LEU A 102 -14.11 14.45 -16.65
N LYS A 103 -15.01 14.88 -15.75
CA LYS A 103 -14.89 16.18 -15.06
C LYS A 103 -13.61 16.25 -14.24
N PHE A 104 -13.29 15.20 -13.49
CA PHE A 104 -12.05 15.13 -12.72
C PHE A 104 -10.80 15.15 -13.62
N ALA A 105 -10.82 14.46 -14.75
CA ALA A 105 -9.75 14.51 -15.74
C ALA A 105 -9.54 15.94 -16.27
N ASN A 106 -10.62 16.61 -16.70
CA ASN A 106 -10.58 18.01 -17.15
C ASN A 106 -10.06 18.96 -16.06
N ASP A 107 -10.42 18.72 -14.78
CA ASP A 107 -9.93 19.52 -13.67
C ASP A 107 -8.42 19.36 -13.46
N VAL A 108 -7.91 18.13 -13.55
CA VAL A 108 -6.46 17.86 -13.47
C VAL A 108 -5.73 18.49 -14.66
N GLU A 109 -6.22 18.26 -15.88
CA GLU A 109 -5.65 18.81 -17.12
C GLU A 109 -5.60 20.34 -17.08
N SER A 110 -6.72 20.98 -16.72
CA SER A 110 -6.81 22.44 -16.66
C SER A 110 -5.90 23.05 -15.58
N ARG A 111 -5.70 22.36 -14.45
CA ARG A 111 -4.75 22.81 -13.40
C ARG A 111 -3.31 22.76 -13.90
N ILE A 112 -2.92 21.70 -14.60
CA ILE A 112 -1.57 21.57 -15.16
C ILE A 112 -1.37 22.59 -16.29
N GLN A 113 -2.36 22.75 -17.18
CA GLN A 113 -2.35 23.76 -18.24
C GLN A 113 -2.11 25.16 -17.68
N ARG A 114 -2.93 25.60 -16.71
CA ARG A 114 -2.78 26.92 -16.08
C ARG A 114 -1.41 27.11 -15.44
N ARG A 115 -0.84 26.05 -14.84
CA ARG A 115 0.49 26.10 -14.23
C ARG A 115 1.58 26.29 -15.28
N ILE A 116 1.50 25.58 -16.41
CA ILE A 116 2.44 25.72 -17.54
C ILE A 116 2.34 27.13 -18.14
N GLU A 117 1.13 27.62 -18.40
CA GLU A 117 0.95 28.97 -18.94
C GLU A 117 1.45 30.05 -17.96
N ALA A 118 1.19 29.89 -16.66
CA ALA A 118 1.65 30.82 -15.64
C ALA A 118 3.17 30.90 -15.52
N ILE A 119 3.90 29.78 -15.65
CA ILE A 119 5.37 29.78 -15.54
C ILE A 119 6.04 30.27 -16.83
N LEU A 120 5.44 30.02 -17.99
CA LEU A 120 6.01 30.41 -19.28
C LEU A 120 5.65 31.84 -19.68
N SER A 121 4.48 32.35 -19.26
CA SER A 121 4.00 33.69 -19.63
C SER A 121 4.99 34.84 -19.36
N PRO A 122 5.81 34.86 -18.28
CA PRO A 122 6.78 35.93 -18.05
C PRO A 122 7.97 35.90 -19.03
N ILE A 123 8.26 34.74 -19.62
CA ILE A 123 9.41 34.54 -20.52
C ILE A 123 9.03 34.89 -21.96
N VAL A 124 7.86 34.44 -22.41
CA VAL A 124 7.44 34.55 -23.80
C VAL A 124 6.40 35.66 -24.04
N GLY A 125 5.80 36.18 -22.98
CA GLY A 125 4.74 37.19 -23.02
C GLY A 125 3.34 36.60 -22.89
N ASN A 126 2.41 37.40 -22.38
CA ASN A 126 1.02 36.97 -22.20
C ASN A 126 0.37 36.66 -23.55
N GLY A 127 -0.27 35.49 -23.68
CA GLY A 127 -0.90 35.05 -24.93
C GLY A 127 0.04 34.48 -26.00
N ASN A 128 1.35 34.43 -25.75
CA ASN A 128 2.32 33.81 -26.67
C ASN A 128 2.64 32.34 -26.33
N VAL A 129 1.86 31.74 -25.44
CA VAL A 129 1.98 30.33 -25.07
C VAL A 129 0.59 29.72 -25.00
N HIS A 130 0.44 28.54 -25.59
CA HIS A 130 -0.72 27.69 -25.36
C HIS A 130 -0.24 26.29 -25.02
N ALA A 131 -0.77 25.74 -23.94
CA ALA A 131 -0.51 24.36 -23.54
C ALA A 131 -1.79 23.54 -23.67
N GLN A 132 -1.64 22.31 -24.11
CA GLN A 132 -2.67 21.28 -24.04
C GLN A 132 -2.10 20.09 -23.28
N VAL A 133 -2.88 19.58 -22.34
CA VAL A 133 -2.49 18.50 -21.44
C VAL A 133 -3.54 17.42 -21.57
N THR A 134 -3.12 16.18 -21.78
CA THR A 134 -3.97 15.02 -21.61
C THR A 134 -3.44 14.17 -20.46
N ALA A 135 -4.33 13.84 -19.53
CA ALA A 135 -4.02 13.03 -18.35
C ALA A 135 -4.70 11.68 -18.45
N GLN A 136 -3.90 10.61 -18.44
CA GLN A 136 -4.40 9.26 -18.22
C GLN A 136 -4.44 9.00 -16.73
N LEU A 137 -5.65 8.76 -16.22
CA LEU A 137 -5.93 8.58 -14.80
C LEU A 137 -6.36 7.14 -14.55
N ASP A 138 -5.81 6.54 -13.49
CA ASP A 138 -6.23 5.22 -13.03
C ASP A 138 -7.38 5.35 -12.03
N PHE A 139 -8.59 4.99 -12.48
CA PHE A 139 -9.79 4.94 -11.64
C PHE A 139 -10.10 3.54 -11.11
N ALA A 140 -9.18 2.58 -11.25
CA ALA A 140 -9.39 1.24 -10.74
C ALA A 140 -9.34 1.23 -9.20
N ASN A 141 -10.36 0.64 -8.58
CA ASN A 141 -10.34 0.34 -7.15
C ASN A 141 -9.37 -0.82 -6.89
N LYS A 142 -8.17 -0.52 -6.39
CA LYS A 142 -7.12 -1.50 -6.07
C LYS A 142 -6.91 -1.59 -4.57
N GLU A 143 -7.07 -2.80 -4.04
CA GLU A 143 -6.75 -3.15 -2.65
C GLU A 143 -5.67 -4.23 -2.67
N GLN A 144 -4.60 -4.01 -1.90
CA GLN A 144 -3.45 -4.91 -1.80
C GLN A 144 -3.20 -5.25 -0.33
N THR A 145 -3.17 -6.54 -0.03
CA THR A 145 -2.80 -7.04 1.30
C THR A 145 -1.51 -7.84 1.15
N GLU A 146 -0.44 -7.33 1.75
CA GLU A 146 0.84 -8.01 1.81
C GLU A 146 1.03 -8.62 3.20
N GLU A 147 1.38 -9.89 3.23
CA GLU A 147 1.79 -10.59 4.44
C GLU A 147 3.26 -10.96 4.30
N HIS A 148 4.11 -10.27 5.06
CA HIS A 148 5.55 -10.51 5.07
C HIS A 148 5.96 -11.22 6.36
N TYR A 149 6.77 -12.26 6.23
CA TYR A 149 7.35 -13.01 7.34
C TYR A 149 8.86 -12.80 7.37
N SER A 150 9.39 -12.47 8.55
CA SER A 150 10.83 -12.39 8.74
C SER A 150 11.45 -13.79 8.67
N PRO A 151 12.58 -13.98 7.96
CA PRO A 151 13.24 -15.27 7.88
C PRO A 151 13.80 -15.67 9.26
N ASN A 152 13.43 -16.85 9.76
CA ASN A 152 13.87 -17.41 11.05
C ASN A 152 14.85 -18.59 10.91
N GLY A 153 15.54 -18.69 9.77
CA GLY A 153 16.50 -19.77 9.51
C GLY A 153 17.77 -19.71 10.36
N ASP A 154 18.12 -18.54 10.88
CA ASP A 154 19.20 -18.35 11.84
C ASP A 154 18.68 -18.55 13.27
N ALA A 155 19.23 -19.53 13.99
CA ALA A 155 18.85 -19.84 15.37
C ALA A 155 19.06 -18.65 16.33
N SER A 156 19.95 -17.71 16.00
CA SER A 156 20.16 -16.50 16.80
C SER A 156 19.06 -15.44 16.62
N LYS A 157 18.29 -15.51 15.53
CA LYS A 157 17.22 -14.56 15.19
C LYS A 157 15.83 -15.18 15.30
N ALA A 158 15.77 -16.49 15.52
CA ALA A 158 14.53 -17.23 15.65
C ALA A 158 13.94 -17.06 17.06
N THR A 159 12.69 -16.61 17.12
CA THR A 159 11.95 -16.54 18.38
C THR A 159 11.30 -17.89 18.66
N LEU A 160 11.91 -18.66 19.55
CA LEU A 160 11.45 -20.00 19.91
C LEU A 160 10.29 -19.91 20.93
N ARG A 161 9.14 -20.46 20.58
CA ARG A 161 7.96 -20.56 21.45
C ARG A 161 8.02 -21.75 22.40
N SER A 162 8.35 -22.92 21.85
CA SER A 162 8.56 -24.13 22.63
C SER A 162 9.53 -25.06 21.94
N ARG A 163 10.31 -25.81 22.73
CA ARG A 163 11.27 -26.78 22.24
C ARG A 163 11.22 -28.03 23.09
N GLN A 164 10.97 -29.17 22.44
CA GLN A 164 11.08 -30.49 23.03
C GLN A 164 12.30 -31.19 22.43
N LEU A 165 13.27 -31.50 23.27
CA LEU A 165 14.52 -32.16 22.89
C LEU A 165 14.64 -33.48 23.66
N ASN A 166 14.43 -34.60 22.98
CA ASN A 166 14.62 -35.93 23.53
C ASN A 166 15.96 -36.48 23.01
N ILE A 167 16.95 -36.56 23.89
CA ILE A 167 18.26 -37.17 23.59
C ILE A 167 18.33 -38.49 24.36
N SER A 168 18.44 -39.60 23.63
CA SER A 168 18.72 -40.92 24.17
C SER A 168 20.08 -41.37 23.68
N GLU A 169 20.95 -41.72 24.61
CA GLU A 169 22.27 -42.25 24.30
C GLU A 169 22.46 -43.54 25.10
N GLN A 170 22.55 -44.66 24.37
CA GLN A 170 22.85 -45.95 24.94
C GLN A 170 24.29 -46.30 24.56
N VAL A 171 25.19 -46.14 25.54
CA VAL A 171 26.56 -46.64 25.44
C VAL A 171 26.57 -48.05 26.01
N GLY A 172 26.71 -49.06 25.16
CA GLY A 172 26.94 -50.42 25.64
C GLY A 172 28.28 -50.49 26.38
N ALA A 173 28.24 -50.67 27.71
CA ALA A 173 29.43 -51.08 28.44
C ALA A 173 29.76 -52.53 28.03
N GLY A 174 30.91 -52.72 27.38
CA GLY A 174 31.47 -54.06 27.24
C GLY A 174 31.82 -54.56 28.64
N TYR A 175 31.00 -55.44 29.21
CA TYR A 175 31.36 -56.16 30.43
C TYR A 175 32.64 -56.96 30.16
N PRO A 176 33.73 -56.80 30.94
CA PRO A 176 34.79 -57.78 30.95
C PRO A 176 34.28 -59.04 31.66
N GLY A 177 33.71 -59.97 30.90
CA GLY A 177 33.38 -61.31 31.37
C GLY A 177 34.66 -62.15 31.47
N GLY A 178 35.33 -62.12 32.62
CA GLY A 178 36.41 -63.03 32.98
C GLY A 178 35.92 -64.11 33.95
N VAL A 179 36.25 -65.37 33.69
CA VAL A 179 35.90 -66.51 34.56
C VAL A 179 36.67 -66.47 35.89
N PRO A 180 36.02 -66.69 37.05
CA PRO A 180 36.71 -66.78 38.34
C PRO A 180 37.63 -68.02 38.42
N GLY A 181 38.94 -67.86 38.62
CA GLY A 181 39.81 -69.03 38.82
C GLY A 181 41.33 -68.80 38.96
N ALA A 182 41.83 -69.18 40.14
CA ALA A 182 43.06 -69.97 40.36
C ALA A 182 44.47 -69.34 40.32
N LEU A 183 44.66 -68.01 40.29
CA LEU A 183 46.01 -67.42 40.51
C LEU A 183 46.27 -66.88 41.93
N SER A 184 45.29 -66.93 42.85
CA SER A 184 45.43 -66.34 44.19
C SER A 184 46.13 -67.21 45.24
N ASN A 185 46.62 -68.41 44.90
CA ASN A 185 47.23 -69.32 45.90
C ASN A 185 48.51 -70.00 45.42
N GLN A 186 49.48 -69.21 44.96
CA GLN A 186 50.87 -69.67 44.88
C GLN A 186 51.68 -68.96 45.97
N PRO A 187 52.32 -69.71 46.90
CA PRO A 187 53.20 -69.12 47.91
C PRO A 187 54.40 -68.41 47.25
N ALA A 188 54.80 -67.29 47.83
CA ALA A 188 55.95 -66.51 47.35
C ALA A 188 57.26 -67.31 47.43
N PRO A 189 58.16 -67.25 46.42
CA PRO A 189 59.48 -67.83 46.50
C PRO A 189 60.36 -67.13 47.57
N PRO A 190 61.40 -67.80 48.11
CA PRO A 190 62.16 -67.31 49.26
C PRO A 190 62.96 -66.04 48.96
N ASN A 191 63.07 -65.16 49.95
CA ASN A 191 63.91 -63.96 49.91
C ASN A 191 65.39 -64.32 49.99
N GLU A 192 66.19 -64.00 48.97
CA GLU A 192 67.65 -63.93 49.08
C GLU A 192 68.08 -62.49 49.42
N ALA A 193 68.92 -62.36 50.45
CA ALA A 193 69.47 -61.10 50.95
C ALA A 193 70.89 -60.86 50.36
N PRO A 194 71.38 -59.60 50.37
CA PRO A 194 72.29 -59.07 49.36
C PRO A 194 73.77 -59.29 49.69
N ILE A 195 74.59 -59.51 48.66
CA ILE A 195 76.05 -59.40 48.77
C ILE A 195 76.45 -57.96 48.43
N ALA A 196 76.94 -57.27 49.45
CA ALA A 196 77.44 -55.92 49.40
C ALA A 196 78.88 -55.86 48.87
N THR A 197 79.16 -54.92 47.96
CA THR A 197 80.47 -54.27 47.80
C THR A 197 80.26 -52.75 47.74
N PRO A 198 80.65 -51.99 48.77
CA PRO A 198 80.68 -50.51 48.76
C PRO A 198 82.13 -49.98 48.49
N PRO A 199 82.38 -48.66 48.47
CA PRO A 199 81.77 -47.60 47.64
C PRO A 199 82.84 -46.67 47.00
N THR A 200 82.49 -45.84 46.01
CA THR A 200 83.05 -44.47 45.94
C THR A 200 82.22 -43.48 45.09
N ASN A 201 81.68 -42.49 45.80
CA ASN A 201 81.45 -41.06 45.50
C ASN A 201 80.95 -40.61 44.11
N GLN A 202 79.71 -40.09 44.02
CA GLN A 202 79.30 -38.67 44.17
C GLN A 202 79.76 -37.82 42.95
N GLN A 203 78.99 -36.98 42.28
CA GLN A 203 77.70 -36.33 42.54
C GLN A 203 77.39 -35.57 41.23
N ASN A 204 76.19 -35.68 40.64
CA ASN A 204 75.53 -34.56 39.96
C ASN A 204 74.19 -34.96 39.32
N ALA A 205 73.27 -33.99 39.34
CA ALA A 205 72.06 -33.85 38.54
C ALA A 205 70.89 -34.81 38.87
N GLN A 206 69.62 -34.44 38.70
CA GLN A 206 68.90 -33.18 38.54
C GLN A 206 67.43 -33.61 38.60
N ASN A 207 66.60 -32.80 39.27
CA ASN A 207 65.21 -33.07 39.55
C ASN A 207 64.34 -32.74 38.32
N THR A 208 63.66 -33.72 37.74
CA THR A 208 62.48 -33.50 36.86
C THR A 208 61.48 -34.66 36.96
N PRO A 209 60.16 -34.39 36.95
CA PRO A 209 59.10 -35.36 37.25
C PRO A 209 58.63 -36.13 36.01
N GLN A 210 58.38 -37.43 36.18
CA GLN A 210 57.98 -38.36 35.12
C GLN A 210 56.46 -38.62 35.19
N THR A 211 55.73 -38.06 34.23
CA THR A 211 54.31 -38.31 33.96
C THR A 211 54.17 -39.60 33.16
N SER A 212 53.65 -40.64 33.81
CA SER A 212 53.34 -41.93 33.19
C SER A 212 52.14 -41.82 32.25
N THR A 213 52.41 -41.88 30.95
CA THR A 213 51.45 -42.13 29.88
C THR A 213 50.90 -43.55 29.96
N SER A 214 49.65 -43.70 30.41
CA SER A 214 48.85 -44.91 30.22
C SER A 214 48.00 -44.76 28.96
N THR A 215 48.36 -45.51 27.93
CA THR A 215 47.55 -45.78 26.75
C THR A 215 46.26 -46.50 27.15
N ASN A 216 45.14 -45.77 27.23
CA ASN A 216 43.80 -46.36 27.31
C ASN A 216 43.33 -46.72 25.90
N SER A 217 43.25 -48.01 25.63
CA SER A 217 42.59 -48.60 24.47
C SER A 217 41.12 -48.20 24.45
N ASN A 218 40.70 -47.47 23.41
CA ASN A 218 39.31 -47.15 23.09
C ASN A 218 38.52 -48.43 22.80
N SER A 219 37.94 -49.04 23.83
CA SER A 219 36.86 -50.02 23.69
C SER A 219 35.54 -49.27 23.52
N ALA A 220 35.28 -48.75 22.31
CA ALA A 220 33.98 -48.16 21.98
C ALA A 220 32.97 -49.30 21.77
N GLY A 221 32.16 -49.60 22.79
CA GLY A 221 31.01 -50.49 22.65
C GLY A 221 29.97 -49.95 21.65
N PRO A 222 28.96 -50.75 21.24
CA PRO A 222 27.91 -50.29 20.35
C PRO A 222 27.22 -49.06 20.97
N ARG A 223 27.25 -47.95 20.23
CA ARG A 223 26.69 -46.66 20.64
C ARG A 223 25.44 -46.40 19.82
N ASN A 224 24.29 -46.35 20.48
CA ASN A 224 23.04 -45.96 19.85
C ASN A 224 22.65 -44.56 20.34
N THR A 225 22.61 -43.59 19.43
CA THR A 225 22.23 -42.21 19.72
C THR A 225 20.95 -41.86 18.96
N GLN A 226 19.91 -41.45 19.68
CA GLN A 226 18.69 -40.91 19.11
C GLN A 226 18.48 -39.47 19.62
N ARG A 227 18.28 -38.53 18.70
CA ARG A 227 18.02 -37.12 18.99
C ARG A 227 16.76 -36.67 18.26
N ASN A 228 15.64 -36.57 18.98
CA ASN A 228 14.39 -36.03 18.45
C ASN A 228 14.24 -34.59 18.95
N GLU A 229 14.06 -33.64 18.04
CA GLU A 229 13.90 -32.22 18.37
C GLU A 229 12.66 -31.65 17.67
N THR A 230 11.72 -31.15 18.46
CA THR A 230 10.53 -30.43 17.98
C THR A 230 10.61 -29.00 18.48
N SER A 231 10.72 -28.04 17.56
CA SER A 231 10.82 -26.61 17.89
C SER A 231 9.66 -25.85 17.23
N ASN A 232 8.84 -25.18 18.04
CA ASN A 232 7.82 -24.26 17.58
C ASN A 232 8.37 -22.83 17.65
N TYR A 233 8.22 -22.07 16.57
CA TYR A 233 8.69 -20.69 16.49
C TYR A 233 7.50 -19.74 16.44
N GLU A 234 7.65 -18.57 17.06
CA GLU A 234 6.87 -17.39 16.70
C GLU A 234 7.61 -16.70 15.56
N VAL A 235 6.90 -16.43 14.46
CA VAL A 235 7.44 -15.72 13.31
C VAL A 235 6.91 -14.31 13.30
N ASP A 236 7.81 -13.33 13.16
CA ASP A 236 7.39 -11.95 12.98
C ASP A 236 6.58 -11.87 11.69
N ARG A 237 5.36 -11.35 11.83
CA ARG A 237 4.43 -11.16 10.72
C ARG A 237 4.10 -9.68 10.62
N THR A 238 4.38 -9.11 9.46
CA THR A 238 3.94 -7.76 9.12
C THR A 238 2.85 -7.86 8.08
N ILE A 239 1.63 -7.42 8.44
CA ILE A 239 0.50 -7.32 7.52
C ILE A 239 0.38 -5.86 7.10
N ARG A 240 0.58 -5.59 5.80
CA ARG A 240 0.36 -4.27 5.22
C ARG A 240 -0.88 -4.33 4.34
N HIS A 241 -1.95 -3.69 4.79
CA HIS A 241 -3.13 -3.46 3.97
C HIS A 241 -3.02 -2.07 3.34
N THR A 242 -3.06 -2.00 2.02
CA THR A 242 -2.96 -0.76 1.26
C THR A 242 -4.13 -0.67 0.31
N LYS A 243 -4.97 0.33 0.52
CA LYS A 243 -6.00 0.74 -0.42
C LYS A 243 -5.45 1.89 -1.24
N MET A 244 -5.29 1.68 -2.54
CA MET A 244 -4.77 2.72 -3.44
C MET A 244 -5.79 3.84 -3.58
N ASN A 245 -5.30 5.06 -3.77
CA ASN A 245 -6.17 6.18 -4.11
C ASN A 245 -6.74 5.98 -5.51
N VAL A 246 -7.98 6.44 -5.70
CA VAL A 246 -8.64 6.44 -7.00
C VAL A 246 -8.37 7.78 -7.67
N GLY A 247 -7.94 7.77 -8.93
CA GLY A 247 -7.65 8.97 -9.71
C GLY A 247 -6.18 9.40 -9.70
N ASP A 248 -5.25 8.48 -9.42
CA ASP A 248 -3.82 8.74 -9.58
C ASP A 248 -3.47 8.93 -11.07
N ILE A 249 -2.47 9.77 -11.34
CA ILE A 249 -2.00 10.04 -12.69
C ILE A 249 -1.10 8.88 -13.14
N GLU A 250 -1.57 8.10 -14.11
CA GLU A 250 -0.81 7.02 -14.74
C GLU A 250 0.21 7.60 -15.73
N ARG A 251 -0.23 8.57 -16.57
CA ARG A 251 0.62 9.17 -17.59
C ARG A 251 0.13 10.57 -17.98
N LEU A 252 1.06 11.49 -18.22
CA LEU A 252 0.79 12.80 -18.82
C LEU A 252 1.37 12.89 -20.22
N SER A 253 0.59 13.47 -21.14
CA SER A 253 1.13 13.93 -22.42
C SER A 253 0.83 15.41 -22.57
N VAL A 254 1.88 16.19 -22.81
CA VAL A 254 1.79 17.65 -22.86
C VAL A 254 2.33 18.14 -24.19
N ALA A 255 1.55 18.98 -24.85
CA ALA A 255 1.97 19.72 -26.02
C ALA A 255 1.96 21.21 -25.69
N VAL A 256 3.09 21.88 -25.92
CA VAL A 256 3.23 23.32 -25.74
C VAL A 256 3.60 23.96 -27.06
N VAL A 257 2.84 24.97 -27.45
CA VAL A 257 3.16 25.84 -28.58
C VAL A 257 3.57 27.20 -28.04
N VAL A 258 4.69 27.71 -28.54
CA VAL A 258 5.22 29.03 -28.19
C VAL A 258 5.25 29.87 -29.45
N ASN A 259 4.80 31.11 -29.37
CA ASN A 259 4.80 32.01 -30.52
C ASN A 259 6.19 32.65 -30.74
N TYR A 260 6.45 33.05 -31.98
CA TYR A 260 7.64 33.81 -32.36
C TYR A 260 7.69 35.14 -31.61
N LYS A 261 8.88 35.57 -31.19
CA LYS A 261 9.04 36.90 -30.58
C LYS A 261 8.87 37.97 -31.65
N THR A 262 8.03 38.97 -31.37
CA THR A 262 7.91 40.15 -32.22
C THR A 262 8.99 41.15 -31.85
N LEU A 263 9.89 41.45 -32.78
CA LEU A 263 10.82 42.57 -32.63
C LEU A 263 10.08 43.90 -32.81
N ALA A 264 10.69 45.01 -32.36
CA ALA A 264 10.15 46.38 -32.54
C ALA A 264 9.86 46.75 -34.01
N ASP A 265 10.46 46.02 -34.95
CA ASP A 265 10.28 46.13 -36.41
C ASP A 265 9.13 45.25 -36.98
N GLY A 266 8.37 44.55 -36.14
CA GLY A 266 7.23 43.71 -36.55
C GLY A 266 7.60 42.37 -37.21
N LYS A 267 8.89 42.02 -37.31
CA LYS A 267 9.35 40.75 -37.88
C LYS A 267 9.31 39.63 -36.82
N PRO A 268 8.80 38.43 -37.15
CA PRO A 268 8.84 37.28 -36.25
C PRO A 268 10.26 36.74 -36.14
N LEU A 269 10.79 36.63 -34.92
CA LEU A 269 12.09 36.03 -34.62
C LEU A 269 11.89 34.68 -33.93
N PRO A 270 12.43 33.57 -34.48
CA PRO A 270 12.38 32.27 -33.80
C PRO A 270 13.13 32.34 -32.48
N LEU A 271 12.64 31.61 -31.47
CA LEU A 271 13.38 31.45 -30.23
C LEU A 271 14.67 30.69 -30.51
N THR A 272 15.72 31.07 -29.78
CA THR A 272 17.01 30.36 -29.86
C THR A 272 16.87 28.95 -29.28
N ALA A 273 17.72 28.02 -29.74
CA ALA A 273 17.70 26.64 -29.24
C ALA A 273 17.91 26.57 -27.71
N ASP A 274 18.73 27.46 -27.14
CA ASP A 274 18.94 27.55 -25.69
C ASP A 274 17.68 28.00 -24.94
N GLN A 275 16.93 28.95 -25.50
CA GLN A 275 15.65 29.37 -24.92
C GLN A 275 14.58 28.28 -25.01
N MET A 276 14.52 27.55 -26.14
CA MET A 276 13.62 26.41 -26.30
C MET A 276 13.93 25.31 -25.28
N LYS A 277 15.22 25.03 -25.03
CA LYS A 277 15.64 24.07 -24.00
C LYS A 277 15.23 24.52 -22.60
N GLN A 278 15.41 25.80 -22.26
CA GLN A 278 14.97 26.33 -20.96
C GLN A 278 13.45 26.26 -20.78
N ILE A 279 12.68 26.53 -21.83
CA ILE A 279 11.22 26.40 -21.83
C ILE A 279 10.82 24.94 -21.65
N GLU A 280 11.50 24.02 -22.33
CA GLU A 280 11.29 22.58 -22.18
C GLU A 280 11.53 22.12 -20.74
N ASP A 281 12.66 22.53 -20.14
CA ASP A 281 13.01 22.20 -18.75
C ASP A 281 11.99 22.77 -17.74
N LEU A 282 11.56 24.03 -17.92
CA LEU A 282 10.54 24.63 -17.06
C LEU A 282 9.18 23.95 -17.19
N THR A 283 8.82 23.55 -18.41
CA THR A 283 7.57 22.82 -18.66
C THR A 283 7.62 21.43 -18.03
N ARG A 284 8.77 20.75 -18.12
CA ARG A 284 9.04 19.46 -17.50
C ARG A 284 8.86 19.51 -15.98
N GLU A 285 9.41 20.54 -15.33
CA GLU A 285 9.24 20.76 -13.90
C GLU A 285 7.79 21.12 -13.53
N ALA A 286 7.12 21.96 -14.32
CA ALA A 286 5.75 22.39 -14.04
C ALA A 286 4.73 21.25 -14.12
N MET A 287 4.88 20.33 -15.08
CA MET A 287 4.02 19.14 -15.17
C MET A 287 4.36 18.08 -14.12
N GLY A 288 5.51 18.18 -13.44
CA GLY A 288 6.01 17.18 -12.52
C GLY A 288 6.44 15.89 -13.24
N PHE A 289 7.10 16.03 -14.38
CA PHE A 289 7.47 14.96 -15.30
C PHE A 289 8.14 13.77 -14.60
N SER A 290 7.78 12.56 -15.00
CA SER A 290 8.36 11.33 -14.49
C SER A 290 8.59 10.30 -15.60
N ASP A 291 9.85 9.90 -15.78
CA ASP A 291 10.21 8.79 -16.68
C ASP A 291 9.54 7.47 -16.26
N LYS A 292 9.30 7.27 -14.95
CA LYS A 292 8.66 6.06 -14.42
C LYS A 292 7.20 5.93 -14.82
N ARG A 293 6.51 7.06 -15.04
CA ARG A 293 5.13 7.11 -15.55
C ARG A 293 5.06 7.02 -17.08
N GLY A 294 6.18 7.26 -17.76
CA GLY A 294 6.22 7.33 -19.22
C GLY A 294 5.59 8.62 -19.76
N ASP A 295 5.76 9.73 -19.04
CA ASP A 295 5.25 11.03 -19.47
C ASP A 295 5.92 11.49 -20.77
N THR A 296 5.20 12.26 -21.58
CA THR A 296 5.72 12.80 -22.84
C THR A 296 5.51 14.31 -22.92
N LEU A 297 6.52 15.02 -23.43
CA LEU A 297 6.50 16.46 -23.65
C LEU A 297 6.93 16.74 -25.08
N ASN A 298 6.16 17.59 -25.78
CA ASN A 298 6.56 18.15 -27.05
C ASN A 298 6.38 19.67 -27.03
N VAL A 299 7.45 20.41 -27.34
CA VAL A 299 7.46 21.87 -27.39
C VAL A 299 7.80 22.29 -28.81
N VAL A 300 6.94 23.13 -29.40
CA VAL A 300 7.13 23.67 -30.76
C VAL A 300 7.06 25.19 -30.76
N ASN A 301 7.76 25.81 -31.71
CA ASN A 301 7.77 27.25 -31.95
C ASN A 301 7.39 27.55 -33.41
#